data_AF-A0A081CMG8-F1
#
_entry.id   AF-A0A081CMG8-F1
#
_cell.length_a   1.000
_cell.length_b   1.000
_cell.length_c   1.000
_cell.angle_alpha   90.00
_cell.angle_beta   90.00
_cell.angle_gamma   90.00
#
_symmetry.space_group_name_H-M   'P 1'
#
loop_
_entity.id
_entity.type
_entity.pdbx_description
1 polymer ?
#
loop_
_entity_poly.entity_id
_entity_poly.type
_entity_poly.pdbx_seq_one_letter_code
_entity_poly.pdbx_strand_id
1 'polypeptide(L)'
;MKPLSVVSLTALLLAIAVLGTRAAPVPNVSGSTESRGNQLAAWWDSYLSSAAFRKQLGPEDIWRSSRDELAQHLDAFHQRLDQLDYLKRWVLSNKLTRSALTTEQRHTLATPFLPWKDKALSNGYVNRRQLADWLREEGSLLTRVELALHDVATFLPDVSPPR
;
A
#
# COMPACT_ATOMS: atom_id res chain seq x y z
N MET A 1 26.80 -60.56 17.84
CA MET A 1 27.11 -59.17 17.36
C MET A 1 26.10 -58.27 18.07
N LYS A 2 26.38 -57.62 19.22
CA LYS A 2 27.20 -56.40 19.49
C LYS A 2 26.80 -55.20 18.59
N PRO A 3 26.75 -53.96 19.10
CA PRO A 3 25.61 -53.38 19.84
C PRO A 3 25.17 -51.99 19.33
N LEU A 4 24.06 -51.48 19.88
CA LEU A 4 23.73 -50.05 19.97
C LEU A 4 24.92 -49.26 20.57
N SER A 5 25.33 -48.16 19.94
CA SER A 5 26.00 -47.00 20.59
C SER A 5 26.10 -45.82 19.60
N VAL A 6 25.51 -44.64 19.85
CA VAL A 6 25.81 -43.52 20.78
C VAL A 6 26.54 -42.38 20.03
N VAL A 7 26.31 -41.14 20.51
CA VAL A 7 27.17 -39.93 20.42
C VAL A 7 26.84 -39.07 19.19
N SER A 8 26.11 -37.93 19.24
CA SER A 8 26.17 -36.72 20.10
C SER A 8 27.56 -36.09 20.20
N LEU A 9 27.92 -35.17 19.32
CA LEU A 9 28.93 -34.10 19.48
C LEU A 9 28.94 -33.33 18.14
N THR A 10 28.81 -32.01 18.06
CA THR A 10 29.80 -31.05 18.56
C THR A 10 29.20 -29.66 18.79
N ALA A 11 29.48 -29.13 19.98
CA ALA A 11 29.50 -27.70 20.26
C ALA A 11 30.86 -27.11 19.83
N LEU A 12 30.88 -25.86 19.36
CA LEU A 12 32.06 -24.97 19.38
C LEU A 12 31.54 -23.51 19.35
N LEU A 13 31.43 -22.77 20.45
CA LEU A 13 32.46 -22.10 21.29
C LEU A 13 33.19 -20.93 20.60
N LEU A 14 32.85 -19.70 21.03
CA LEU A 14 33.70 -18.63 21.64
C LEU A 14 33.08 -17.24 21.35
N ALA A 15 32.56 -16.53 22.35
CA ALA A 15 33.24 -15.47 23.14
C ALA A 15 33.56 -14.22 22.28
N ILE A 16 33.16 -13.00 22.67
CA ILE A 16 33.81 -12.20 23.72
C ILE A 16 32.87 -11.09 24.19
N ALA A 17 32.90 -10.85 25.50
CA ALA A 17 32.24 -9.79 26.23
C ALA A 17 32.73 -8.39 25.83
N VAL A 18 31.81 -7.40 25.87
CA VAL A 18 32.18 -6.02 26.17
C VAL A 18 31.50 -5.63 27.48
N LEU A 19 32.34 -5.43 28.50
CA LEU A 19 31.97 -4.82 29.77
C LEU A 19 31.56 -3.35 29.55
N GLY A 20 30.46 -2.96 30.19
CA GLY A 20 30.41 -1.74 30.99
C GLY A 20 30.09 -0.42 30.28
N THR A 21 28.80 -0.05 30.29
CA THR A 21 28.40 1.31 30.73
C THR A 21 27.13 1.20 31.56
N ARG A 22 27.13 1.83 32.74
CA ARG A 22 25.93 2.08 33.54
C ARG A 22 24.92 2.84 32.66
N ALA A 23 23.85 2.18 32.23
CA ALA A 23 22.65 2.86 31.78
C ALA A 23 21.61 2.76 32.89
N ALA A 24 21.07 3.91 33.28
CA ALA A 24 20.01 4.06 34.26
C ALA A 24 18.84 3.09 34.00
N PRO A 25 18.04 2.71 35.02
CA PRO A 25 16.83 1.92 34.80
C PRO A 25 15.93 2.69 33.85
N VAL A 26 15.90 2.27 32.59
CA VAL A 26 14.93 2.75 31.62
C VAL A 26 13.57 2.32 32.19
N PRO A 27 12.59 3.22 32.32
CA PRO A 27 11.26 2.83 32.72
C PRO A 27 10.83 1.70 31.80
N ASN A 28 10.45 0.59 32.41
CA ASN A 28 9.86 -0.55 31.74
C ASN A 28 8.53 -0.05 31.17
N VAL A 29 8.56 0.57 30.00
CA VAL A 29 7.37 0.79 29.21
C VAL A 29 7.02 -0.60 28.74
N SER A 30 6.10 -1.21 29.47
CA SER A 30 5.30 -2.34 29.05
C SER A 30 4.55 -1.94 27.78
N GLY A 31 5.28 -1.75 26.68
CA GLY A 31 4.72 -1.88 25.36
C GLY A 31 4.43 -3.35 25.24
N SER A 32 3.21 -3.72 25.60
CA SER A 32 2.66 -5.00 25.23
C SER A 32 2.90 -5.15 23.74
N THR A 33 3.91 -5.94 23.39
CA THR A 33 3.99 -6.63 22.11
C THR A 33 2.90 -7.71 22.13
N GLU A 34 1.67 -7.32 22.44
CA GLU A 34 0.49 -8.10 22.24
C GLU A 34 0.36 -8.23 20.73
N SER A 35 0.83 -9.37 20.23
CA SER A 35 0.30 -10.08 19.08
C SER A 35 -0.37 -9.15 18.06
N ARG A 36 0.44 -8.34 17.36
CA ARG A 36 0.05 -7.66 16.12
C ARG A 36 -0.09 -8.73 15.03
N GLY A 37 -0.99 -9.69 15.25
CA GLY A 37 -1.35 -10.70 14.27
C GLY A 37 -2.17 -10.00 13.19
N ASN A 38 -1.55 -9.71 12.06
CA ASN A 38 -2.19 -9.37 10.78
C ASN A 38 -3.37 -8.38 10.84
N GLN A 39 -3.38 -7.43 11.77
CA GLN A 39 -4.44 -6.43 11.84
C GLN A 39 -4.12 -5.33 10.82
N LEU A 40 -4.86 -5.36 9.71
CA LEU A 40 -4.81 -4.37 8.65
C LEU A 40 -5.17 -2.99 9.23
N ALA A 41 -4.42 -1.96 8.84
CA ALA A 41 -4.66 -0.61 9.32
C ALA A 41 -6.08 -0.11 9.01
N ALA A 42 -6.71 0.58 9.96
CA ALA A 42 -8.13 0.96 9.87
C ALA A 42 -8.43 1.88 8.68
N TRP A 43 -7.48 2.73 8.28
CA TRP A 43 -7.62 3.61 7.12
C TRP A 43 -7.68 2.84 5.80
N TRP A 44 -6.99 1.69 5.72
CA TRP A 44 -7.03 0.85 4.54
C TRP A 44 -8.32 0.03 4.50
N ASP A 45 -8.79 -0.49 5.63
CA ASP A 45 -10.10 -1.14 5.72
C ASP A 45 -11.25 -0.18 5.35
N SER A 46 -11.15 1.08 5.78
CA SER A 46 -12.08 2.14 5.36
C SER A 46 -12.01 2.42 3.86
N TYR A 47 -10.83 2.37 3.26
CA TYR A 47 -10.67 2.52 1.81
C TYR A 47 -11.32 1.35 1.05
N LEU A 48 -11.08 0.11 1.46
CA LEU A 48 -11.69 -1.08 0.86
C LEU A 48 -13.23 -1.06 0.96
N SER A 49 -13.75 -0.53 2.07
CA SER A 49 -15.18 -0.37 2.29
C SER A 49 -15.80 0.82 1.53
N SER A 50 -14.99 1.69 0.93
CA SER A 50 -15.48 2.90 0.24
C SER A 50 -16.26 2.56 -1.04
N ALA A 51 -17.10 3.50 -1.49
CA ALA A 51 -17.76 3.40 -2.78
C ALA A 51 -16.77 3.50 -3.96
N ALA A 52 -15.63 4.18 -3.75
CA ALA A 52 -14.60 4.40 -4.75
C ALA A 52 -13.86 3.10 -5.11
N PHE A 53 -13.55 2.26 -4.12
CA PHE A 53 -12.92 0.96 -4.36
C PHE A 53 -13.85 -0.01 -5.12
N ARG A 54 -15.15 -0.01 -4.79
CA ARG A 54 -16.14 -0.95 -5.34
C ARG A 54 -16.47 -0.73 -6.81
N LYS A 55 -16.17 0.45 -7.36
CA LYS A 55 -16.42 0.79 -8.77
C LYS A 55 -15.13 0.68 -9.57
N GLN A 56 -14.78 -0.54 -9.98
CA GLN A 56 -13.70 -0.77 -10.93
C GLN A 56 -14.20 -0.53 -12.36
N LEU A 57 -13.43 0.20 -13.15
CA LEU A 57 -13.66 0.34 -14.59
C LEU A 57 -12.97 -0.81 -15.32
N GLY A 58 -13.75 -1.73 -15.86
CA GLY A 58 -13.26 -2.75 -16.77
C GLY A 58 -13.12 -2.18 -18.20
N PRO A 59 -12.27 -2.79 -19.04
CA PRO A 59 -12.19 -2.42 -20.46
C PRO A 59 -13.54 -2.59 -21.18
N GLU A 60 -14.36 -3.56 -20.76
CA GLU A 60 -15.70 -3.79 -21.31
C GLU A 60 -16.67 -2.62 -21.03
N ASP A 61 -16.55 -1.97 -19.87
CA ASP A 61 -17.41 -0.82 -19.51
C ASP A 61 -17.17 0.36 -20.45
N ILE A 62 -15.94 0.54 -20.92
CA ILE A 62 -15.57 1.61 -21.87
C ILE A 62 -16.27 1.41 -23.22
N TRP A 63 -16.37 0.17 -23.69
CA TRP A 63 -16.87 -0.14 -25.03
C TRP A 63 -18.39 -0.32 -25.07
N ARG A 64 -19.00 -0.78 -23.98
CA ARG A 64 -20.44 -1.08 -23.91
C ARG A 64 -21.27 0.07 -23.36
N SER A 65 -20.69 0.96 -22.55
CA SER A 65 -21.43 2.04 -21.94
C SER A 65 -21.89 3.10 -22.96
N SER A 66 -23.06 3.66 -22.69
CA SER A 66 -23.49 4.93 -23.25
C SER A 66 -22.55 6.05 -22.80
N ARG A 67 -22.69 7.25 -23.39
CA ARG A 67 -21.84 8.40 -23.01
C ARG A 67 -22.01 8.78 -21.53
N ASP A 68 -23.25 8.79 -21.05
CA ASP A 68 -23.57 9.22 -19.70
C ASP A 68 -23.12 8.18 -18.67
N GLU A 69 -23.31 6.89 -18.97
CA GLU A 69 -22.76 5.79 -18.18
C GLU A 69 -21.24 5.84 -18.11
N LEU A 70 -20.58 6.08 -19.25
CA LEU A 70 -19.13 6.22 -19.31
C LEU A 70 -18.65 7.41 -18.47
N ALA A 71 -19.36 8.54 -18.51
CA ALA A 71 -19.04 9.69 -17.67
C ALA A 71 -19.15 9.36 -16.18
N GLN A 72 -20.19 8.64 -15.76
CA GLN A 72 -20.36 8.20 -14.37
C GLN A 72 -19.29 7.22 -13.91
N HIS A 73 -18.92 6.25 -14.76
CA HIS A 73 -17.84 5.32 -14.47
C HIS A 73 -16.52 6.07 -14.28
N LEU A 74 -16.23 7.01 -15.18
CA LEU A 74 -15.01 7.81 -15.14
C LEU A 74 -14.93 8.73 -13.94
N ASP A 75 -16.04 9.35 -13.53
CA ASP A 75 -16.11 10.14 -12.30
C ASP A 75 -15.80 9.28 -11.06
N ALA A 76 -16.37 8.08 -10.98
CA ALA A 76 -16.07 7.15 -9.90
C ALA A 76 -14.60 6.70 -9.88
N PHE A 77 -14.01 6.47 -11.05
CA PHE A 77 -12.59 6.14 -11.17
C PHE A 77 -11.70 7.30 -10.70
N HIS A 78 -12.05 8.54 -11.05
CA HIS A 78 -11.35 9.73 -10.57
C HIS A 78 -11.42 9.86 -9.05
N GLN A 79 -12.59 9.70 -8.45
CA GLN A 79 -12.74 9.73 -6.98
C GLN A 79 -11.84 8.70 -6.29
N ARG A 80 -11.63 7.52 -6.90
CA ARG A 80 -10.69 6.51 -6.40
C ARG A 80 -9.25 6.98 -6.50
N LEU A 81 -8.84 7.58 -7.61
CA LEU A 81 -7.50 8.16 -7.76
C LEU A 81 -7.24 9.25 -6.72
N ASP A 82 -8.20 10.13 -6.46
CA ASP A 82 -8.06 11.19 -5.45
C ASP A 82 -7.87 10.64 -4.04
N GLN A 83 -8.65 9.62 -3.67
CA GLN A 83 -8.50 8.95 -2.38
C GLN A 83 -7.14 8.27 -2.24
N LEU A 84 -6.69 7.56 -3.27
CA LEU A 84 -5.37 6.93 -3.27
C LEU A 84 -4.25 7.97 -3.24
N ASP A 85 -4.41 9.10 -3.93
CA ASP A 85 -3.43 10.17 -3.94
C ASP A 85 -3.32 10.86 -2.57
N TYR A 86 -4.44 11.04 -1.88
CA TYR A 86 -4.46 11.46 -0.49
C TYR A 86 -3.67 10.51 0.41
N LEU A 87 -3.93 9.19 0.31
CA LEU A 87 -3.24 8.18 1.11
C LEU A 87 -1.73 8.12 0.79
N LYS A 88 -1.35 8.17 -0.50
CA LYS A 88 0.06 8.28 -0.94
C LYS A 88 0.75 9.47 -0.28
N ARG A 89 0.17 10.67 -0.40
CA ARG A 89 0.72 11.90 0.18
C ARG A 89 0.87 11.79 1.69
N TRP A 90 -0.14 11.25 2.36
CA TRP A 90 -0.08 11.04 3.80
C TRP A 90 1.04 10.06 4.21
N VAL A 91 1.13 8.87 3.59
CA VAL A 91 2.19 7.88 3.86
C VAL A 91 3.58 8.47 3.64
N LEU A 92 3.75 9.27 2.59
CA LEU A 92 5.03 9.92 2.27
C LEU A 92 5.34 11.11 3.19
N SER A 93 4.33 11.77 3.74
CA SER A 93 4.52 12.90 4.68
C SER A 93 4.90 12.43 6.08
N ASN A 94 4.44 11.25 6.49
CA ASN A 94 4.73 10.69 7.80
C ASN A 94 6.16 10.13 7.85
N LYS A 95 6.96 10.65 8.78
CA LYS A 95 8.40 10.32 8.89
C LYS A 95 8.65 8.85 9.20
N LEU A 96 7.84 8.25 10.07
CA LEU A 96 8.00 6.85 10.48
C LEU A 96 7.68 5.93 9.30
N THR A 97 6.52 6.09 8.68
CA THR A 97 6.12 5.29 7.52
C THR A 97 7.11 5.45 6.37
N ARG A 98 7.47 6.68 6.00
CA ARG A 98 8.42 6.96 4.90
C ARG A 98 9.79 6.30 5.10
N SER A 99 10.27 6.25 6.34
CA SER A 99 11.56 5.64 6.66
C SER A 99 11.55 4.12 6.54
N ALA A 100 10.39 3.49 6.73
CA ALA A 100 10.21 2.05 6.64
C ALA A 100 9.88 1.55 5.23
N LEU A 101 9.54 2.44 4.30
CA LEU A 101 9.31 2.08 2.89
C LEU A 101 10.59 1.58 2.21
N THR A 102 10.43 0.55 1.38
CA THR A 102 11.46 0.19 0.40
C THR A 102 11.64 1.30 -0.63
N THR A 103 12.78 1.29 -1.34
CA THR A 103 13.03 2.25 -2.43
C THR A 103 11.96 2.16 -3.51
N GLU A 104 11.53 0.95 -3.86
CA GLU A 104 10.47 0.72 -4.85
C GLU A 104 9.12 1.27 -4.39
N GLN A 105 8.69 0.96 -3.15
CA GLN A 105 7.44 1.49 -2.60
C GLN A 105 7.45 3.02 -2.58
N ARG A 106 8.56 3.63 -2.16
CA ARG A 106 8.69 5.09 -2.15
C ARG A 106 8.58 5.67 -3.56
N HIS A 107 9.20 5.04 -4.56
CA HIS A 107 9.12 5.47 -5.96
C HIS A 107 7.69 5.33 -6.50
N THR A 108 7.04 4.19 -6.27
CA THR A 108 5.65 3.93 -6.68
C THR A 108 4.69 4.94 -6.06
N LEU A 109 4.77 5.18 -4.75
CA LEU A 109 3.89 6.14 -4.06
C LEU A 109 4.18 7.59 -4.45
N ALA A 110 5.42 7.91 -4.86
CA ALA A 110 5.78 9.26 -5.33
C ALA A 110 5.38 9.52 -6.78
N THR A 111 5.04 8.47 -7.54
CA THR A 111 4.62 8.62 -8.95
C THR A 111 3.24 9.29 -8.99
N PRO A 112 3.10 10.44 -9.68
CA PRO A 112 1.81 11.10 -9.82
C PRO A 112 0.89 10.27 -10.71
N PHE A 113 -0.40 10.28 -10.39
CA PHE A 113 -1.44 9.82 -11.30
C PHE A 113 -1.52 10.75 -12.51
N LEU A 114 -1.94 10.26 -13.67
CA LEU A 114 -2.05 11.07 -14.87
C LEU A 114 -3.08 12.18 -14.66
N PRO A 115 -2.77 13.42 -15.06
CA PRO A 115 -3.68 14.53 -14.87
C PRO A 115 -4.99 14.29 -15.62
N TRP A 116 -6.09 14.36 -14.89
CA TRP A 116 -7.42 14.26 -15.46
C TRP A 116 -7.65 15.37 -16.48
N LYS A 117 -7.93 14.99 -17.73
CA LYS A 117 -8.30 15.95 -18.78
C LYS A 117 -9.81 15.93 -18.93
N ASP A 118 -10.52 16.73 -18.12
CA ASP A 118 -11.96 17.01 -18.30
C ASP A 118 -12.32 17.33 -19.77
N LYS A 119 -11.37 17.98 -20.47
CA LYS A 119 -11.49 18.35 -21.88
C LYS A 119 -11.57 17.18 -22.86
N ALA A 120 -11.11 15.99 -22.50
CA ALA A 120 -11.14 14.83 -23.38
C ALA A 120 -12.55 14.22 -23.51
N LEU A 121 -13.43 14.45 -22.52
CA LEU A 121 -14.80 13.93 -22.47
C LEU A 121 -15.86 14.99 -22.78
N SER A 122 -15.55 16.26 -22.52
CA SER A 122 -16.46 17.38 -22.78
C SER A 122 -16.73 17.59 -24.29
N ASN A 123 -15.76 17.29 -25.15
CA ASN A 123 -15.79 17.73 -26.56
C ASN A 123 -16.48 16.76 -27.54
N GLY A 124 -17.33 15.85 -27.06
CA GLY A 124 -18.23 15.04 -27.91
C GLY A 124 -17.56 13.94 -28.75
N TYR A 125 -16.23 13.96 -28.91
CA TYR A 125 -15.44 12.93 -29.59
C TYR A 125 -14.47 12.29 -28.61
N VAL A 126 -14.98 11.46 -27.70
CA VAL A 126 -14.12 10.59 -26.89
C VAL A 126 -13.57 9.52 -27.82
N ASN A 127 -12.30 9.60 -28.18
CA ASN A 127 -11.62 8.48 -28.81
C ASN A 127 -11.52 7.35 -27.78
N ARG A 128 -12.49 6.43 -27.80
CA ARG A 128 -12.59 5.31 -26.84
C ARG A 128 -11.32 4.46 -26.79
N ARG A 129 -10.55 4.39 -27.89
CA ARG A 129 -9.25 3.70 -27.91
C ARG A 129 -8.22 4.44 -27.04
N GLN A 130 -8.08 5.75 -27.23
CA GLN A 130 -7.18 6.57 -26.41
C GLN A 130 -7.57 6.53 -24.92
N LEU A 131 -8.88 6.56 -24.64
CA LEU A 131 -9.39 6.42 -23.27
C LEU A 131 -9.04 5.04 -22.68
N ALA A 132 -9.19 3.97 -23.45
CA ALA A 132 -8.85 2.62 -23.02
C ALA A 132 -7.34 2.44 -22.78
N ASP A 133 -6.50 3.03 -23.61
CA ASP A 133 -5.06 3.00 -23.41
C ASP A 133 -4.66 3.79 -22.16
N TRP A 134 -5.24 4.98 -21.96
CA TRP A 134 -5.05 5.78 -20.75
C TRP A 134 -5.48 5.03 -19.48
N LEU A 135 -6.67 4.44 -19.47
CA LEU A 135 -7.17 3.65 -18.33
C LEU A 135 -6.31 2.41 -18.05
N ARG A 136 -5.71 1.81 -19.09
CA ARG A 136 -4.82 0.65 -18.92
C ARG A 136 -3.50 1.07 -18.25
N GLU A 137 -2.89 2.15 -18.72
CA GLU A 137 -1.68 2.71 -18.12
C GLU A 137 -1.93 3.12 -16.67
N GLU A 138 -3.02 3.86 -16.44
CA GLU A 138 -3.40 4.35 -15.12
C GLU A 138 -3.78 3.22 -14.18
N GLY A 139 -4.50 2.21 -14.67
CA GLY A 139 -4.89 1.01 -13.91
C GLY A 139 -3.69 0.19 -13.43
N SER A 140 -2.61 0.13 -14.23
CA SER A 140 -1.36 -0.52 -13.83
C SER A 140 -0.67 0.24 -12.70
N LEU A 141 -0.62 1.57 -12.78
CA LEU A 141 -0.08 2.39 -11.69
C LEU A 141 -0.95 2.27 -10.43
N LEU A 142 -2.28 2.36 -10.57
CA LEU A 142 -3.25 2.20 -9.50
C LEU A 142 -3.02 0.89 -8.75
N THR A 143 -2.90 -0.23 -9.47
CA THR A 143 -2.67 -1.56 -8.87
C THR A 143 -1.38 -1.59 -8.06
N ARG A 144 -0.29 -1.01 -8.59
CA ARG A 144 1.00 -0.95 -7.86
C ARG A 144 0.90 -0.06 -6.61
N VAL A 145 0.19 1.06 -6.69
CA VAL A 145 -0.07 1.92 -5.54
C VAL A 145 -0.87 1.18 -4.48
N GLU A 146 -1.94 0.47 -4.87
CA GLU A 146 -2.77 -0.28 -3.92
C GLU A 146 -1.99 -1.38 -3.22
N LEU A 147 -1.16 -2.12 -3.96
CA LEU A 147 -0.27 -3.13 -3.36
C LEU A 147 0.70 -2.48 -2.36
N ALA A 148 1.35 -1.37 -2.74
CA ALA A 148 2.26 -0.67 -1.85
C ALA A 148 1.57 -0.13 -0.59
N LEU A 149 0.35 0.42 -0.72
CA LEU A 149 -0.42 0.91 0.41
C LEU A 149 -0.95 -0.24 1.29
N HIS A 150 -1.35 -1.36 0.69
CA HIS A 150 -1.73 -2.57 1.42
C HIS A 150 -0.57 -3.11 2.27
N ASP A 151 0.64 -3.18 1.71
CA ASP A 151 1.84 -3.60 2.45
C ASP A 151 2.11 -2.67 3.63
N VAL A 152 2.00 -1.35 3.40
CA VAL A 152 2.13 -0.35 4.45
C VAL A 152 1.07 -0.56 5.53
N ALA A 153 -0.19 -0.79 5.16
CA ALA A 153 -1.28 -1.04 6.08
C ALA A 153 -1.13 -2.35 6.88
N THR A 154 -0.43 -3.33 6.32
CA THR A 154 -0.24 -4.66 6.93
C THR A 154 0.95 -4.70 7.87
N PHE A 155 2.06 -4.08 7.48
CA PHE A 155 3.36 -4.28 8.14
C PHE A 155 3.82 -3.07 8.95
N LEU A 156 3.30 -1.87 8.71
CA LEU A 156 3.66 -0.67 9.45
C LEU A 156 2.65 -0.37 10.56
N PRO A 157 3.07 0.32 11.65
CA PRO A 157 2.13 0.77 12.66
C PRO A 157 0.98 1.55 12.05
N ASP A 158 -0.25 1.24 12.50
CA ASP A 158 -1.43 2.01 12.14
C ASP A 158 -1.31 3.41 12.75
N VAL A 159 -0.83 4.32 11.92
CA VAL A 159 -0.95 5.75 12.16
C VAL A 159 -2.10 6.16 11.26
N SER A 160 -3.20 6.65 11.81
CA SER A 160 -4.34 7.02 10.96
C SER A 160 -4.09 8.37 10.28
N PRO A 161 -4.53 8.57 9.02
CA PRO A 161 -4.54 9.88 8.40
C PRO A 161 -5.47 10.83 9.16
N PRO A 162 -5.18 12.15 9.17
CA PRO A 162 -6.10 13.14 9.72
C PRO A 162 -7.45 13.05 8.99
N ARG A 163 -8.54 13.26 9.76
CA ARG A 163 -9.91 13.26 9.23
C ARG A 163 -10.25 14.56 8.52
#